data_AF-A0A101X7J9-F1
#
_entry.id   AF-A0A101X7J9-F1
#
_cell.length_a   1.000
_cell.length_b   1.000
_cell.length_c   1.000
_cell.angle_alpha   90.00
_cell.angle_beta   90.00
_cell.angle_gamma   90.00
#
_symmetry.space_group_name_H-M   'P 1'
#
loop_
_entity.id
_entity.type
_entity.pdbx_description
1 polymer ?
#
loop_
_entity_poly.entity_id
_entity_poly.type
_entity_poly.pdbx_seq_one_letter_code
_entity_poly.pdbx_strand_id
1 'polypeptide(L)'
;MLPAMGLFALGALFAYLVIIPVMFKFFLFYAKSLDVAPTISLRSFVQFVLSLMFSMGIAFQTPLIMVLLTKFRLVKASTWWRYWRWGVLVSFIFALIVSPGTTGGVIETTIGITMSMLYITGAAISTMISRDRKRK
;
A
#
# COMPACT_ATOMS: atom_id res chain seq x y z
N MET A 1 11.15 9.69 -14.84
CA MET A 1 11.38 8.23 -14.74
C MET A 1 12.08 7.85 -13.44
N LEU A 2 13.21 8.48 -13.09
CA LEU A 2 13.94 8.21 -11.83
C LEU A 2 13.09 8.19 -10.54
N PRO A 3 12.17 9.16 -10.27
CA PRO A 3 11.39 9.15 -9.03
C PRO A 3 10.40 7.98 -8.96
N ALA A 4 9.79 7.63 -10.09
CA ALA A 4 8.83 6.54 -10.17
C ALA A 4 9.50 5.18 -9.92
N MET A 5 10.70 4.98 -10.47
CA MET A 5 11.49 3.76 -10.24
C MET A 5 11.92 3.65 -8.77
N GLY A 6 12.37 4.77 -8.17
CA GLY A 6 12.73 4.81 -6.75
C GLY A 6 11.55 4.48 -5.82
N LEU A 7 10.37 5.07 -6.06
CA LEU A 7 9.15 4.77 -5.30
C LEU A 7 8.69 3.32 -5.48
N PHE A 8 8.75 2.78 -6.69
CA PHE A 8 8.40 1.39 -6.95
C PHE A 8 9.34 0.42 -6.20
N ALA A 9 10.66 0.65 -6.30
CA ALA A 9 11.65 -0.15 -5.58
C ALA A 9 11.44 -0.05 -4.07
N LEU A 10 11.14 1.14 -3.54
CA LEU A 10 10.86 1.35 -2.13
C LEU A 10 9.58 0.62 -1.68
N GLY A 11 8.54 0.59 -2.50
CA GLY A 11 7.32 -0.18 -2.24
C GLY A 11 7.57 -1.69 -2.24
N ALA A 12 8.35 -2.20 -3.19
CA ALA A 12 8.75 -3.60 -3.21
C ALA A 12 9.62 -3.99 -2.00
N LEU A 13 10.55 -3.11 -1.61
CA LEU A 13 11.38 -3.29 -0.42
C LEU A 13 10.54 -3.26 0.87
N PHE A 14 9.56 -2.37 0.95
CA PHE A 14 8.63 -2.29 2.08
C PHE A 14 7.80 -3.58 2.21
N ALA A 15 7.30 -4.11 1.10
CA ALA A 15 6.62 -5.40 1.10
C ALA A 15 7.51 -6.51 1.67
N TYR A 16 8.76 -6.58 1.19
CA TYR A 16 9.71 -7.61 1.58
C TYR A 16 10.17 -7.51 3.04
N LEU A 17 10.48 -6.30 3.52
CA LEU A 17 11.05 -6.07 4.84
C LEU A 17 10.01 -5.89 5.95
N VAL A 18 8.78 -5.50 5.62
CA VAL A 18 7.75 -5.18 6.63
C VAL A 18 6.57 -6.14 6.55
N ILE A 19 5.91 -6.24 5.39
CA ILE A 19 4.65 -6.98 5.30
C ILE A 19 4.89 -8.50 5.40
N ILE A 20 5.91 -9.02 4.71
CA ILE A 20 6.23 -10.46 4.73
C ILE A 20 6.61 -10.95 6.14
N PRO A 21 7.51 -10.27 6.90
CA PRO A 21 7.82 -10.69 8.27
C PRO A 21 6.60 -10.64 9.20
N VAL A 22 5.76 -9.62 9.06
CA VAL A 22 4.48 -9.54 9.81
C VAL A 22 3.61 -10.74 9.47
N MET A 23 3.45 -11.08 8.19
CA MET A 23 2.70 -12.26 7.75
C MET A 23 3.21 -13.54 8.38
N PHE A 24 4.52 -13.80 8.31
CA PHE A 24 5.08 -15.02 8.89
C PHE A 24 4.87 -15.11 10.40
N LYS A 25 5.04 -13.99 11.11
CA LYS A 25 4.82 -13.95 12.56
C LYS A 25 3.38 -14.33 12.91
N PHE A 26 2.41 -13.79 12.19
CA PHE A 26 0.99 -14.10 12.41
C PHE A 26 0.62 -15.51 11.94
N PHE A 27 1.17 -15.96 10.82
CA PHE A 27 0.96 -17.32 10.32
C PHE A 27 1.44 -18.37 11.32
N LEU A 28 2.64 -18.22 11.86
CA LEU A 28 3.18 -19.11 12.89
C LEU A 28 2.39 -19.04 14.19
N PHE A 29 1.95 -17.85 14.58
CA PHE A 29 1.07 -17.67 15.74
C PHE A 29 -0.26 -18.41 15.56
N TYR A 30 -0.87 -18.31 14.38
CA TYR A 30 -2.14 -18.96 14.07
C TYR A 30 -2.01 -20.49 14.00
N ALA A 31 -0.96 -20.98 13.33
CA ALA A 31 -0.66 -22.41 13.28
C ALA A 31 -0.47 -23.01 14.67
N LYS A 32 0.28 -22.33 15.55
CA LYS A 32 0.45 -22.74 16.95
C LYS A 32 -0.86 -22.70 17.74
N SER A 33 -1.71 -21.70 17.49
CA SER A 33 -2.99 -21.56 18.19
C SER A 33 -4.00 -22.66 17.83
N LEU A 34 -3.89 -23.21 16.62
CA LEU A 34 -4.75 -24.29 16.13
C LEU A 34 -4.14 -25.69 16.35
N ASP A 35 -2.93 -25.78 16.91
CA ASP A 35 -2.16 -27.02 17.08
C ASP A 35 -1.96 -27.79 15.75
N VAL A 36 -1.85 -27.05 14.63
CA VAL A 36 -1.68 -27.63 13.29
C VAL A 36 -0.26 -27.37 12.79
N ALA A 37 0.36 -28.40 12.21
CA ALA A 37 1.64 -28.26 11.54
C ALA A 37 1.53 -27.28 10.35
N PRO A 38 2.29 -26.18 10.32
CA PRO A 38 2.25 -25.22 9.23
C PRO A 38 2.78 -25.85 7.94
N THR A 39 1.89 -26.09 6.98
CA THR A 39 2.23 -26.60 5.65
C THR A 39 2.06 -25.50 4.61
N ILE A 40 3.18 -24.90 4.20
CA ILE A 40 3.22 -23.91 3.11
C ILE A 40 3.88 -24.55 1.89
N SER A 41 3.18 -24.53 0.75
CA SER A 41 3.77 -24.87 -0.54
C SER A 41 4.76 -23.78 -0.96
N LEU A 42 6.01 -24.17 -1.27
CA LEU A 42 7.04 -23.25 -1.75
C LEU A 42 6.59 -22.45 -2.99
N ARG A 43 5.87 -23.11 -3.91
CA ARG A 43 5.35 -22.47 -5.12
C ARG A 43 4.36 -21.34 -4.77
N SER A 44 3.40 -21.64 -3.89
CA SER A 44 2.39 -20.66 -3.48
C SER A 44 3.02 -19.50 -2.71
N PHE A 45 4.01 -19.80 -1.87
CA PHE A 45 4.77 -18.79 -1.14
C PHE A 45 5.50 -17.83 -2.08
N VAL A 46 6.30 -18.34 -3.01
CA VAL A 46 7.06 -17.51 -3.96
C VAL A 46 6.12 -16.68 -4.83
N GLN A 47 5.01 -17.27 -5.32
CA GLN A 47 4.01 -16.53 -6.09
C GLN A 47 3.37 -15.41 -5.27
N PHE A 48 3.02 -15.67 -4.01
CA PHE A 48 2.47 -14.66 -3.12
C PHE A 48 3.47 -13.52 -2.86
N VAL A 49 4.73 -13.85 -2.54
CA VAL A 49 5.80 -12.88 -2.29
C VAL A 49 5.99 -11.97 -3.49
N LEU A 50 6.14 -12.54 -4.68
CA LEU A 50 6.33 -11.77 -5.92
C LEU A 50 5.11 -10.89 -6.24
N SER A 51 3.91 -11.46 -6.12
CA SER A 51 2.65 -10.72 -6.33
C SER A 51 2.51 -9.55 -5.35
N LEU A 52 2.82 -9.76 -4.07
CA LEU A 52 2.76 -8.74 -3.03
C LEU A 52 3.80 -7.64 -3.27
N MET A 53 5.05 -7.99 -3.58
CA MET A 53 6.10 -7.02 -3.88
C MET A 53 5.76 -6.15 -5.08
N PHE A 54 5.23 -6.77 -6.15
CA PHE A 54 4.80 -6.05 -7.35
C PHE A 54 3.61 -5.13 -7.06
N SER A 55 2.59 -5.66 -6.38
CA SER A 55 1.39 -4.90 -5.99
C SER A 55 1.72 -3.71 -5.10
N MET A 56 2.61 -3.88 -4.12
CA MET A 56 3.06 -2.78 -3.27
C MET A 56 3.92 -1.77 -4.04
N GLY A 57 4.76 -2.22 -4.96
CA GLY A 57 5.50 -1.32 -5.85
C GLY A 57 4.57 -0.39 -6.63
N ILE A 58 3.45 -0.91 -7.15
CA ILE A 58 2.41 -0.11 -7.81
C ILE A 58 1.70 0.81 -6.81
N ALA A 59 1.31 0.31 -5.63
CA ALA A 59 0.64 1.10 -4.60
C ALA A 59 1.46 2.33 -4.16
N PHE A 60 2.79 2.20 -4.09
CA PHE A 60 3.68 3.33 -3.75
C PHE A 60 3.73 4.42 -4.83
N GLN A 61 3.19 4.18 -6.03
CA GLN A 61 3.04 5.21 -7.06
C GLN A 61 1.84 6.13 -6.82
N THR A 62 0.87 5.74 -5.98
CA THR A 62 -0.32 6.55 -5.65
C THR A 62 0.02 8.00 -5.26
N PRO A 63 0.93 8.30 -4.30
CA PRO A 63 1.27 9.67 -3.96
C PRO A 63 1.87 10.45 -5.14
N LEU A 64 2.68 9.81 -5.97
CA LEU A 64 3.25 10.44 -7.17
C LEU A 64 2.15 10.83 -8.17
N ILE A 65 1.19 9.93 -8.41
CA ILE A 65 0.06 10.18 -9.32
C ILE A 65 -0.79 11.34 -8.79
N MET A 66 -1.14 11.35 -7.50
CA MET A 66 -1.93 12.42 -6.88
C MET A 66 -1.25 13.79 -7.02
N VAL A 67 0.06 13.85 -6.78
CA VAL A 67 0.87 15.06 -6.92
C VAL A 67 0.90 15.54 -8.36
N LEU A 68 1.10 14.64 -9.33
CA LEU A 68 1.12 14.99 -10.76
C LEU A 68 -0.24 15.53 -11.22
N LEU A 69 -1.34 14.86 -10.88
CA LEU A 69 -2.70 15.31 -11.21
C LEU A 69 -3.00 16.70 -10.63
N THR A 70 -2.53 16.97 -9.41
CA THR A 70 -2.66 18.29 -8.77
C THR A 70 -1.79 19.33 -9.47
N LYS A 71 -0.56 18.98 -9.85
CA LYS A 71 0.38 19.87 -10.55
C LYS A 71 -0.14 20.30 -11.93
N PHE A 72 -0.80 19.38 -12.65
CA PHE A 72 -1.44 19.64 -13.94
C PHE A 72 -2.82 20.31 -13.85
N ARG A 73 -3.29 20.66 -12.64
CA ARG A 73 -4.60 21.26 -12.38
C ARG A 73 -5.80 20.39 -12.82
N LEU A 74 -5.59 19.09 -13.03
CA LEU A 74 -6.67 18.13 -13.32
C LEU A 74 -7.53 17.90 -12.06
N VAL A 75 -6.90 17.91 -10.88
CA VAL A 75 -7.58 17.72 -9.60
C VAL A 75 -7.14 18.80 -8.61
N LYS A 76 -8.09 19.40 -7.86
CA LYS A 76 -7.76 20.38 -6.81
C LYS A 76 -7.22 19.63 -5.58
N ALA A 77 -6.22 20.21 -4.91
CA ALA A 77 -5.64 19.60 -3.71
C ALA A 77 -6.66 19.39 -2.58
N SER A 78 -7.68 20.24 -2.48
CA SER A 78 -8.79 20.10 -1.53
C SER A 78 -9.69 18.90 -1.84
N THR A 79 -9.75 18.43 -3.09
CA THR A 79 -10.54 17.25 -3.48
C THR A 79 -10.00 16.00 -2.79
N TRP A 80 -8.68 15.81 -2.73
CA TRP A 80 -8.08 14.66 -2.03
C TRP A 80 -8.49 14.60 -0.55
N TRP A 81 -8.49 15.75 0.13
CA TRP A 81 -8.94 15.83 1.51
C TRP A 81 -10.46 15.70 1.66
N ARG A 82 -11.26 16.13 0.67
CA ARG A 82 -12.72 15.95 0.71
C ARG A 82 -13.12 14.48 0.55
N TYR A 83 -12.41 13.73 -0.28
CA TYR A 83 -12.71 12.33 -0.61
C TYR A 83 -11.79 11.33 0.13
N TRP A 84 -11.21 11.73 1.26
CA TRP A 84 -10.28 10.88 2.01
C TRP A 84 -10.87 9.52 2.41
N ARG A 85 -12.16 9.48 2.78
CA ARG A 85 -12.88 8.25 3.13
C ARG A 85 -12.91 7.26 1.97
N TRP A 86 -13.06 7.75 0.74
CA TRP A 86 -13.03 6.93 -0.47
C TRP A 86 -11.63 6.42 -0.76
N GLY A 87 -10.59 7.23 -0.51
CA GLY A 87 -9.19 6.78 -0.60
C GLY A 87 -8.87 5.63 0.34
N VAL A 88 -9.34 5.70 1.59
CA VAL A 88 -9.21 4.61 2.58
C VAL A 88 -9.99 3.38 2.12
N LEU A 89 -11.24 3.54 1.69
CA LEU A 89 -12.07 2.41 1.24
C LEU A 89 -11.43 1.66 0.05
N VAL A 90 -10.95 2.39 -0.95
CA VAL A 90 -10.25 1.80 -2.11
C VAL A 90 -8.95 1.10 -1.68
N SER A 91 -8.24 1.65 -0.69
CA SER A 91 -7.02 1.03 -0.14
C SER A 91 -7.30 -0.34 0.48
N PHE A 92 -8.40 -0.49 1.22
CA PHE A 92 -8.81 -1.76 1.79
C PHE A 92 -9.35 -2.74 0.74
N ILE A 93 -10.07 -2.26 -0.28
CA ILE A 93 -10.47 -3.12 -1.41
C ILE A 93 -9.24 -3.68 -2.12
N PHE A 94 -8.23 -2.85 -2.37
CA PHE A 94 -6.98 -3.31 -2.97
C PHE A 94 -6.29 -4.34 -2.09
N ALA A 95 -6.27 -4.13 -0.77
CA ALA A 95 -5.69 -5.07 0.17
C ALA A 95 -6.38 -6.45 0.13
N LEU A 96 -7.71 -6.49 -0.01
CA LEU A 96 -8.48 -7.71 -0.15
C LEU A 96 -8.21 -8.46 -1.46
N ILE A 97 -7.84 -7.76 -2.53
CA ILE A 97 -7.51 -8.37 -3.83
C ILE A 97 -6.11 -9.00 -3.78
N VAL A 98 -5.15 -8.31 -3.14
CA VAL A 98 -3.75 -8.74 -3.10
C VAL A 98 -3.53 -9.86 -2.09
N SER A 99 -4.23 -9.83 -0.97
CA SER A 99 -4.03 -10.79 0.12
C SER A 99 -4.98 -11.98 -0.01
N PRO A 100 -4.51 -13.22 0.16
CA PRO A 100 -5.33 -14.42 0.01
C PRO A 100 -6.31 -14.67 1.16
N GLY A 101 -6.47 -13.78 2.14
CA GLY A 101 -7.42 -13.94 3.25
C GLY A 101 -6.96 -14.90 4.36
N THR A 102 -5.78 -15.50 4.25
CA THR A 102 -5.35 -16.64 5.09
C THR A 102 -4.95 -16.28 6.52
N THR A 103 -4.86 -14.98 6.85
CA THR A 103 -4.38 -14.50 8.16
C THR A 103 -5.47 -13.88 9.03
N GLY A 104 -6.74 -14.17 8.74
CA GLY A 104 -7.87 -13.63 9.51
C GLY A 104 -8.01 -12.11 9.42
N GLY A 105 -7.56 -11.51 8.32
CA GLY A 105 -7.68 -10.07 8.05
C GLY A 105 -6.47 -9.24 8.47
N VAL A 106 -5.44 -9.83 9.10
CA VAL A 106 -4.29 -9.06 9.62
C VAL A 106 -3.45 -8.47 8.50
N ILE A 107 -3.18 -9.25 7.45
CA ILE A 107 -2.36 -8.77 6.31
C ILE A 107 -3.13 -7.81 5.43
N GLU A 108 -4.42 -8.07 5.21
CA GLU A 108 -5.35 -7.17 4.54
C GLU A 108 -5.38 -5.81 5.26
N THR A 109 -5.46 -5.83 6.60
CA THR A 109 -5.47 -4.60 7.41
C THR A 109 -4.13 -3.89 7.35
N THR A 110 -3.00 -4.62 7.40
CA THR A 110 -1.66 -4.03 7.32
C THR A 110 -1.44 -3.33 5.97
N ILE A 111 -1.83 -3.98 4.86
CA ILE A 111 -1.77 -3.41 3.52
C ILE A 111 -2.70 -2.21 3.40
N GLY A 112 -3.96 -2.35 3.85
CA GLY A 112 -4.98 -1.29 3.77
C GLY A 112 -4.58 -0.03 4.55
N ILE A 113 -4.00 -0.20 5.75
CA ILE A 113 -3.45 0.91 6.55
C ILE A 113 -2.27 1.55 5.82
N THR A 114 -1.32 0.75 5.32
CA THR A 114 -0.15 1.26 4.58
C THR A 114 -0.58 2.10 3.39
N MET A 115 -1.51 1.61 2.58
CA MET A 115 -2.03 2.33 1.42
C MET A 115 -2.83 3.58 1.79
N SER A 116 -3.60 3.51 2.88
CA SER A 116 -4.31 4.68 3.41
C SER A 116 -3.33 5.77 3.84
N MET A 117 -2.21 5.41 4.47
CA MET A 117 -1.13 6.35 4.81
C MET A 117 -0.49 6.95 3.56
N LEU A 118 -0.25 6.15 2.52
CA LEU A 118 0.28 6.65 1.25
C LEU A 118 -0.67 7.66 0.60
N TYR A 119 -1.99 7.39 0.63
CA TYR A 119 -3.00 8.33 0.15
C TYR A 119 -2.95 9.66 0.91
N ILE A 120 -2.94 9.61 2.24
CA ILE A 120 -2.89 10.81 3.09
C ILE A 120 -1.59 11.60 2.83
N THR A 121 -0.47 10.90 2.68
CA THR A 121 0.83 11.50 2.35
C THR A 121 0.77 12.19 0.98
N GLY A 122 0.19 11.54 -0.02
CA GLY A 122 -0.03 12.12 -1.35
C GLY A 122 -0.93 13.36 -1.31
N ALA A 123 -2.00 13.33 -0.51
CA ALA A 123 -2.89 14.47 -0.30
C ALA A 123 -2.17 15.64 0.39
N ALA A 124 -1.35 15.37 1.40
CA ALA A 124 -0.56 16.36 2.11
C ALA A 124 0.45 17.05 1.18
N ILE A 125 1.26 16.28 0.44
CA ILE A 125 2.24 16.83 -0.52
C ILE A 125 1.53 17.65 -1.61
N SER A 126 0.39 17.16 -2.12
CA SER A 126 -0.43 17.89 -3.10
C SER A 126 -0.89 19.25 -2.58
N THR A 127 -1.27 19.35 -1.30
CA THR A 127 -1.63 20.64 -0.69
C THR A 127 -0.44 21.58 -0.53
N MET A 128 0.74 21.08 -0.14
CA MET A 128 1.95 21.89 -0.02
C MET A 128 2.32 22.54 -1.37
N ILE A 129 2.32 21.75 -2.44
CA ILE A 129 2.61 22.23 -3.80
C ILE A 129 1.59 23.27 -4.27
N SER A 130 0.31 23.09 -3.92
CA SER A 130 -0.73 24.05 -4.30
C SER A 130 -0.64 25.39 -3.55
N ARG A 131 -0.14 25.40 -2.31
CA ARG A 131 0.01 26.60 -1.48
C ARG A 131 1.19 27.45 -1.91
N ASP A 132 2.32 26.81 -2.20
CA ASP A 132 3.55 27.48 -2.61
C ASP A 132 3.37 28.27 -3.91
N ARG A 133 2.49 27.76 -4.78
CA ARG A 133 2.15 28.37 -6.07
C ARG A 133 1.10 29.48 -6.01
N LYS A 134 0.37 29.64 -4.90
CA LYS A 134 -0.52 30.81 -4.67
C LYS A 134 0.25 32.01 -4.10
N ARG A 135 1.47 31.79 -3.60
CA ARG A 135 2.38 32.83 -3.11
C ARG A 135 3.28 33.44 -4.21
N LYS A 136 3.38 32.79 -5.37
CA LYS A 136 3.96 33.35 -6.60
C LYS A 136 2.85 33.87 -7.50
#